data_AF-A0A5N6ITS6-F1
#
_entry.id   AF-A0A5N6ITS6-F1
#
_cell.length_a   1.000
_cell.length_b   1.000
_cell.length_c   1.000
_cell.angle_alpha   90.00
_cell.angle_beta   90.00
_cell.angle_gamma   90.00
#
_symmetry.space_group_name_H-M   'P 1'
#
loop_
_entity.id
_entity.type
_entity.pdbx_description
1 polymer ?
#
loop_
_entity_poly.entity_id
_entity_poly.type
_entity_poly.pdbx_seq_one_letter_code
_entity_poly.pdbx_strand_id
1 'polypeptide(L)'
;MSEPASEPEGYPELEEETLRHLEGNAYVVGAEEYRLDRLVGESMDVDCNQRRAVFWATRASDGFEAIIKFFIEQRRQHPILATVDVRRRIFRRLGRTAIEAEIQALEAGEDVKGLPHMLEHSNEVQGPEFEYPGGVLDIVAMTRLPGYPMNLFQGQLEPWEVDYIKDEVLRIVRRICSLGRAIATPRHEWPISENTNVIQQLGRDIWWFYGQSRGT
;
A
#
# COMPACT_ATOMS: atom_id res chain seq x y z
N MET A 1 3.79 19.04 20.73
CA MET A 1 2.79 18.07 20.27
C MET A 1 1.74 18.87 19.53
N SER A 2 1.76 18.84 18.21
CA SER A 2 0.67 19.39 17.42
C SER A 2 -0.48 18.40 17.53
N GLU A 3 -1.69 18.85 17.88
CA GLU A 3 -2.88 18.02 17.71
C GLU A 3 -2.88 17.48 16.28
N PRO A 4 -3.18 16.19 16.05
CA PRO A 4 -3.41 15.72 14.70
C PRO A 4 -4.50 16.62 14.12
N ALA A 5 -4.24 17.20 12.94
CA ALA A 5 -5.24 18.00 12.24
C ALA A 5 -6.56 17.23 12.26
N SER A 6 -7.64 17.89 12.70
CA SER A 6 -8.95 17.25 12.73
C SER A 6 -9.26 16.68 11.35
N GLU A 7 -9.83 15.47 11.31
CA GLU A 7 -10.15 14.83 10.04
C GLU A 7 -11.03 15.75 9.19
N PRO A 8 -10.74 15.84 7.88
CA PRO A 8 -11.56 16.67 7.01
C PRO A 8 -12.99 16.14 7.01
N GLU A 9 -13.94 17.07 6.89
CA GLU A 9 -15.35 16.74 6.78
C GLU A 9 -15.56 15.80 5.56
N GLY A 10 -16.21 14.66 5.77
CA GLY A 10 -16.39 13.65 4.73
C GLY A 10 -15.27 12.61 4.63
N TYR A 11 -14.42 12.47 5.66
CA TYR A 11 -13.49 11.34 5.74
C TYR A 11 -14.26 10.00 5.64
N PRO A 12 -13.95 9.14 4.66
CA PRO A 12 -14.75 7.95 4.40
C PRO A 12 -14.69 6.95 5.54
N GLU A 13 -15.85 6.43 5.91
CA GLU A 13 -15.92 5.17 6.65
C GLU A 13 -15.41 4.04 5.75
N LEU A 14 -14.73 3.07 6.36
CA LEU A 14 -14.22 1.92 5.62
C LEU A 14 -15.38 1.00 5.27
N GLU A 15 -15.51 0.64 4.00
CA GLU A 15 -16.55 -0.27 3.51
C GLU A 15 -16.37 -1.68 4.09
N GLU A 16 -15.12 -2.08 4.34
CA GLU A 16 -14.74 -3.32 5.02
C GLU A 16 -13.82 -2.99 6.20
N GLU A 17 -14.13 -3.55 7.37
CA GLU A 17 -13.33 -3.40 8.60
C GLU A 17 -13.07 -4.78 9.24
N THR A 18 -12.79 -5.78 8.41
CA THR A 18 -12.66 -7.17 8.92
C THR A 18 -11.40 -7.35 9.76
N LEU A 19 -10.43 -6.44 9.67
CA LEU A 19 -9.17 -6.48 10.39
C LEU A 19 -9.04 -5.43 11.50
N ARG A 20 -10.13 -4.74 11.85
CA ARG A 20 -10.13 -3.74 12.94
C ARG A 20 -9.76 -4.35 14.31
N HIS A 21 -10.05 -5.63 14.52
CA HIS A 21 -9.67 -6.36 15.74
C HIS A 21 -8.15 -6.48 15.94
N LEU A 22 -7.34 -6.13 14.94
CA LEU A 22 -5.88 -6.10 15.06
C LEU A 22 -5.37 -4.78 15.65
N GLU A 23 -6.20 -3.73 15.75
CA GLU A 23 -5.83 -2.49 16.44
C GLU A 23 -5.41 -2.77 17.88
N GLY A 24 -4.32 -2.13 18.32
CA GLY A 24 -3.69 -2.33 19.63
C GLY A 24 -2.66 -3.46 19.66
N ASN A 25 -2.65 -4.39 18.70
CA ASN A 25 -1.65 -5.44 18.62
C ASN A 25 -0.31 -4.90 18.13
N ALA A 26 0.77 -5.57 18.54
CA ALA A 26 2.13 -5.31 18.06
C ALA A 26 2.56 -6.38 17.05
N TYR A 27 3.24 -5.94 15.99
CA TYR A 27 3.81 -6.81 14.96
C TYR A 27 5.29 -6.46 14.79
N VAL A 28 6.13 -7.49 14.69
CA VAL A 28 7.54 -7.34 14.35
C VAL A 28 7.66 -7.32 12.83
N VAL A 29 8.26 -6.26 12.29
CA VAL A 29 8.49 -6.10 10.85
C VAL A 29 9.98 -5.88 10.68
N GLY A 30 10.66 -6.83 10.04
CA GLY A 30 12.11 -6.84 9.97
C GLY A 30 12.74 -6.91 11.36
N ALA A 31 13.48 -5.86 11.75
CA ALA A 31 14.12 -5.76 13.06
C ALA A 31 13.32 -4.96 14.11
N GLU A 32 12.23 -4.31 13.72
CA GLU A 32 11.50 -3.35 14.57
C GLU A 32 10.10 -3.85 14.92
N GLU A 33 9.59 -3.44 16.07
CA GLU A 33 8.23 -3.73 16.51
C GLU A 33 7.34 -2.49 16.35
N TYR A 34 6.15 -2.69 15.79
CA TYR A 34 5.17 -1.64 15.55
C TYR A 34 3.84 -2.00 16.19
N ARG A 35 3.30 -1.09 17.00
CA ARG A 35 1.94 -1.20 17.53
C ARG A 35 0.96 -0.60 16.53
N LEU A 36 -0.03 -1.38 16.11
CA LEU A 36 -1.10 -0.91 15.23
C LEU A 36 -2.02 0.03 16.03
N ASP A 37 -2.16 1.26 15.57
CA ASP A 37 -2.97 2.29 16.21
C ASP A 37 -4.39 2.32 15.68
N ARG A 38 -4.52 2.29 14.35
CA ARG A 38 -5.80 2.45 13.68
C ARG A 38 -5.77 1.82 12.29
N LEU A 39 -6.80 1.05 11.96
CA LEU A 39 -7.08 0.62 10.60
C LEU A 39 -7.57 1.83 9.79
N VAL A 40 -6.88 2.10 8.69
CA VAL A 40 -7.16 3.26 7.84
C VAL A 40 -7.41 2.89 6.38
N GLY A 41 -7.27 1.63 6.01
CA GLY A 41 -7.63 1.16 4.69
C GLY A 41 -7.74 -0.34 4.69
N GLU A 42 -8.76 -0.87 4.03
CA GLU A 42 -8.92 -2.29 3.81
C GLU A 42 -9.53 -2.52 2.43
N SER A 43 -9.05 -3.53 1.70
CA SER A 43 -9.61 -3.90 0.40
C SER A 43 -9.37 -5.37 0.11
N MET A 44 -10.25 -5.95 -0.71
CA MET A 44 -10.17 -7.33 -1.16
C MET A 44 -10.11 -7.39 -2.69
N ASP A 45 -9.01 -7.94 -3.22
CA ASP A 45 -8.94 -8.36 -4.62
C ASP A 45 -9.45 -9.81 -4.71
N VAL A 46 -10.69 -9.94 -5.18
CA VAL A 46 -11.39 -11.23 -5.31
C VAL A 46 -10.79 -12.10 -6.41
N ASP A 47 -10.19 -11.52 -7.45
CA ASP A 47 -9.60 -12.27 -8.55
C ASP A 47 -8.28 -12.92 -8.11
N CYS A 48 -7.52 -12.22 -7.26
CA CYS A 48 -6.26 -12.68 -6.71
C CYS A 48 -6.39 -13.40 -5.35
N ASN A 49 -7.58 -13.38 -4.71
CA ASN A 49 -7.76 -13.78 -3.30
C ASN A 49 -6.73 -13.11 -2.38
N GLN A 50 -6.61 -11.80 -2.52
CA GLN A 50 -5.63 -11.00 -1.80
C GLN A 50 -6.35 -9.91 -1.04
N ARG A 51 -6.25 -9.94 0.29
CA ARG A 51 -6.71 -8.85 1.16
C ARG A 51 -5.54 -7.92 1.43
N ARG A 52 -5.80 -6.62 1.40
CA ARG A 52 -4.83 -5.58 1.76
C ARG A 52 -5.39 -4.79 2.92
N ALA A 53 -4.56 -4.48 3.90
CA ALA A 53 -4.93 -3.59 4.98
C ALA A 53 -3.80 -2.61 5.30
N VAL A 54 -4.18 -1.40 5.67
CA VAL A 54 -3.28 -0.29 5.95
C VAL A 54 -3.62 0.23 7.33
N PHE A 55 -2.62 0.28 8.19
CA PHE A 55 -2.73 0.76 9.56
C PHE A 55 -1.84 1.97 9.76
N TRP A 56 -2.34 2.95 10.51
CA TRP A 56 -1.45 3.81 11.29
C TRP A 56 -0.82 2.99 12.39
N ALA A 57 0.46 3.21 12.64
CA ALA A 57 1.18 2.50 13.68
C ALA A 57 2.25 3.39 14.32
N THR A 58 2.67 2.98 15.50
CA THR A 58 3.74 3.61 16.25
C THR A 58 4.85 2.59 16.47
N ARG A 59 6.08 2.92 16.07
CA ARG A 59 7.26 2.09 16.34
C ARG A 59 7.57 2.07 17.84
N ALA A 60 7.76 0.89 18.40
CA ALA A 60 7.91 0.69 19.84
C ALA A 60 9.21 1.29 20.40
N SER A 61 10.28 1.31 19.61
CA SER A 61 11.62 1.71 20.06
C SER A 61 11.75 3.22 20.30
N ASP A 62 11.12 4.06 19.48
CA ASP A 62 11.27 5.52 19.50
C ASP A 62 9.98 6.32 19.34
N GLY A 63 8.84 5.66 19.22
CA GLY A 63 7.54 6.30 19.02
C GLY A 63 7.35 6.88 17.61
N PHE A 64 8.15 6.47 16.63
CA PHE A 64 8.02 6.97 15.26
C PHE A 64 6.67 6.57 14.65
N GLU A 65 5.94 7.54 14.11
CA GLU A 65 4.69 7.30 13.39
C GLU A 65 4.96 6.70 12.01
N ALA A 66 4.37 5.54 11.75
CA ALA A 66 4.55 4.78 10.53
C ALA A 66 3.20 4.34 9.94
N ILE A 67 3.27 3.85 8.71
CA ILE A 67 2.21 3.11 8.05
C ILE A 67 2.63 1.65 7.97
N ILE A 68 1.76 0.74 8.42
CA ILE A 68 1.93 -0.70 8.25
C ILE A 68 0.93 -1.19 7.22
N LYS A 69 1.42 -1.77 6.13
CA LYS A 69 0.60 -2.37 5.08
C LYS A 69 0.73 -3.88 5.11
N PHE A 70 -0.39 -4.57 5.30
CA PHE A 70 -0.51 -6.01 5.21
C PHE A 70 -0.99 -6.41 3.81
N PHE A 71 -0.35 -7.43 3.26
CA PHE A 71 -0.84 -8.18 2.10
C PHE A 71 -1.08 -9.63 2.55
N ILE A 72 -2.34 -10.04 2.55
CA ILE A 72 -2.82 -11.31 3.09
C ILE A 72 -3.21 -12.21 1.92
N GLU A 73 -2.43 -13.25 1.67
CA GLU A 73 -2.63 -14.19 0.55
C GLU A 73 -2.82 -15.63 1.05
N GLN A 74 -3.75 -16.38 0.47
CA GLN A 74 -3.87 -17.82 0.75
C GLN A 74 -2.65 -18.60 0.21
N ARG A 75 -2.07 -19.52 1.00
CA ARG A 75 -0.85 -20.29 0.64
C ARG A 75 -1.01 -21.06 -0.68
N ARG A 76 0.09 -21.14 -1.46
CA ARG A 76 0.25 -21.87 -2.74
C ARG A 76 -0.12 -23.37 -2.75
N GLN A 77 -0.33 -24.01 -1.60
CA GLN A 77 -0.39 -25.48 -1.50
C GLN A 77 -1.45 -25.99 -0.54
N HIS A 78 -2.73 -25.68 -0.78
CA HIS A 78 -3.75 -26.65 -0.37
C HIS A 78 -3.93 -27.64 -1.53
N PRO A 79 -3.41 -28.88 -1.45
CA PRO A 79 -3.45 -29.84 -2.57
C PRO A 79 -4.87 -30.15 -3.05
N ILE A 80 -5.89 -29.89 -2.23
CA ILE A 80 -7.31 -30.08 -2.55
C ILE A 80 -7.89 -28.88 -3.33
N LEU A 81 -7.36 -27.66 -3.16
CA LEU A 81 -7.88 -26.45 -3.82
C LEU A 81 -7.14 -26.11 -5.12
N ALA A 82 -5.91 -26.61 -5.29
CA ALA A 82 -5.09 -26.39 -6.48
C ALA A 82 -5.66 -27.05 -7.76
N THR A 83 -6.58 -28.01 -7.60
CA THR A 83 -7.25 -28.73 -8.69
C THR A 83 -8.53 -28.06 -9.17
N VAL A 84 -9.07 -27.07 -8.45
CA VAL A 84 -10.44 -26.59 -8.66
C VAL A 84 -10.52 -25.46 -9.70
N ASP A 85 -9.46 -24.68 -9.94
CA ASP A 85 -9.53 -23.63 -10.96
C ASP A 85 -8.15 -23.16 -11.50
N VAL A 86 -7.83 -23.57 -12.73
CA VAL A 86 -6.59 -23.17 -13.42
C VAL A 86 -6.53 -21.66 -13.65
N ARG A 87 -7.68 -20.99 -13.81
CA ARG A 87 -7.73 -19.53 -14.02
C ARG A 87 -7.26 -18.79 -12.77
N ARG A 88 -7.70 -19.21 -11.58
CA ARG A 88 -7.27 -18.63 -10.29
C ARG A 88 -5.77 -18.75 -10.06
N ARG A 89 -5.13 -19.78 -10.59
CA ARG A 89 -3.66 -19.94 -10.50
C ARG A 89 -2.90 -18.85 -11.26
N ILE A 90 -3.43 -18.39 -12.40
CA ILE A 90 -2.82 -17.32 -13.20
C ILE A 90 -2.99 -15.98 -12.48
N PHE A 91 -4.20 -15.66 -12.02
CA PHE A 91 -4.47 -14.41 -11.29
C PHE A 91 -3.69 -14.30 -9.98
N ARG A 92 -3.53 -15.38 -9.21
CA ARG A 92 -2.68 -15.38 -8.01
C ARG A 92 -1.20 -15.10 -8.29
N ARG A 93 -0.67 -15.55 -9.45
CA ARG A 93 0.70 -15.20 -9.85
C ARG A 93 0.81 -13.72 -10.15
N LEU A 94 -0.20 -13.15 -10.82
CA LEU A 94 -0.26 -11.71 -11.11
C LEU A 94 -0.36 -10.88 -9.82
N GLY A 95 -1.20 -11.30 -8.85
CA GLY A 95 -1.30 -10.67 -7.52
C GLY A 95 0.03 -10.63 -6.78
N ARG A 96 0.73 -11.78 -6.72
CA ARG A 96 2.08 -11.83 -6.11
C ARG A 96 3.07 -10.88 -6.80
N THR A 97 3.07 -10.85 -8.13
CA THR A 97 3.92 -9.94 -8.90
C THR A 97 3.58 -8.48 -8.63
N ALA A 98 2.31 -8.14 -8.35
CA ALA A 98 1.92 -6.79 -7.97
C ALA A 98 2.48 -6.38 -6.59
N ILE A 99 2.46 -7.27 -5.60
CA ILE A 99 3.08 -7.02 -4.28
C ILE A 99 4.58 -6.80 -4.43
N GLU A 100 5.25 -7.69 -5.16
CA GLU A 100 6.69 -7.60 -5.41
C GLU A 100 7.06 -6.30 -6.17
N ALA A 101 6.24 -5.89 -7.14
CA ALA A 101 6.43 -4.63 -7.85
C ALA A 101 6.25 -3.41 -6.94
N GLU A 102 5.30 -3.46 -5.99
CA GLU A 102 5.09 -2.36 -5.03
C GLU A 102 6.30 -2.21 -4.10
N ILE A 103 6.80 -3.33 -3.55
CA ILE A 103 8.01 -3.33 -2.70
C ILE A 103 9.21 -2.80 -3.48
N GLN A 104 9.44 -3.30 -4.70
CA GLN A 104 10.53 -2.81 -5.55
C GLN A 104 10.42 -1.32 -5.88
N ALA A 105 9.20 -0.81 -6.06
CA ALA A 105 9.00 0.60 -6.34
C ALA A 105 9.30 1.48 -5.11
N LEU A 106 8.97 1.00 -3.91
CA LEU A 106 9.33 1.68 -2.66
C LEU A 106 10.84 1.67 -2.42
N GLU A 107 11.51 0.54 -2.66
CA GLU A 107 12.97 0.42 -2.59
C GLU A 107 13.65 1.36 -3.59
N ALA A 108 13.21 1.37 -4.85
CA ALA A 108 13.78 2.25 -5.87
C ALA A 108 13.49 3.74 -5.62
N GLY A 109 12.43 4.04 -4.86
CA GLY A 109 11.96 5.39 -4.55
C GLY A 109 12.58 6.03 -3.30
N GLU A 110 13.53 5.36 -2.63
CA GLU A 110 14.12 5.78 -1.35
C GLU A 110 14.56 7.26 -1.32
N ASP A 111 15.19 7.74 -2.39
CA ASP A 111 15.70 9.13 -2.47
C ASP A 111 14.67 10.15 -3.00
N VAL A 112 13.45 9.72 -3.34
CA VAL A 112 12.44 10.60 -3.92
C VAL A 112 11.65 11.29 -2.82
N LYS A 113 11.97 12.56 -2.58
CA LYS A 113 11.15 13.42 -1.70
C LYS A 113 9.69 13.45 -2.18
N GLY A 114 8.76 13.21 -1.25
CA GLY A 114 7.31 13.23 -1.50
C GLY A 114 6.70 11.84 -1.72
N LEU A 115 7.50 10.77 -1.61
CA LEU A 115 7.02 9.39 -1.55
C LEU A 115 7.09 8.85 -0.12
N PRO A 116 6.25 7.87 0.24
CA PRO A 116 6.51 7.05 1.41
C PRO A 116 7.81 6.27 1.19
N HIS A 117 8.60 6.13 2.25
CA HIS A 117 9.88 5.43 2.26
C HIS A 117 9.72 4.14 3.04
N MET A 118 10.18 3.03 2.47
CA MET A 118 10.17 1.76 3.18
C MET A 118 11.12 1.83 4.38
N LEU A 119 10.61 1.41 5.53
CA LEU A 119 11.37 1.29 6.78
C LEU A 119 11.85 -0.14 6.96
N GLU A 120 10.90 -1.09 6.87
CA GLU A 120 11.14 -2.52 7.08
C GLU A 120 10.16 -3.33 6.22
N HIS A 121 10.54 -4.57 5.89
CA HIS A 121 9.68 -5.54 5.22
C HIS A 121 9.87 -6.92 5.84
N SER A 122 8.78 -7.64 6.07
CA SER A 122 8.80 -9.06 6.44
C SER A 122 7.85 -9.88 5.56
N ASN A 123 8.21 -11.15 5.37
CA ASN A 123 7.36 -12.16 4.77
C ASN A 123 7.16 -13.28 5.79
N GLU A 124 5.92 -13.42 6.24
CA GLU A 124 5.54 -14.27 7.36
C GLU A 124 4.44 -15.27 6.98
N VAL A 125 4.22 -16.21 7.90
CA VAL A 125 3.11 -17.14 7.82
C VAL A 125 1.98 -16.59 8.66
N GLN A 126 0.78 -16.53 8.08
CA GLN A 126 -0.40 -16.03 8.79
C GLN A 126 -0.70 -16.84 10.05
N GLY A 127 -0.88 -16.12 11.16
CA GLY A 127 -1.41 -16.62 12.43
C GLY A 127 -2.92 -16.92 12.39
N PRO A 128 -3.48 -17.44 13.50
CA PRO A 128 -4.91 -17.75 13.63
C PRO A 128 -5.84 -16.52 13.58
N GLU A 129 -5.31 -15.32 13.78
CA GLU A 129 -6.04 -14.05 13.78
C GLU A 129 -6.38 -13.53 12.37
N PHE A 130 -5.85 -14.17 11.32
CA PHE A 130 -6.07 -13.81 9.92
C PHE A 130 -7.03 -14.76 9.20
N GLU A 131 -7.53 -14.32 8.05
CA GLU A 131 -8.51 -15.05 7.21
C GLU A 131 -7.99 -16.41 6.69
N TYR A 132 -6.68 -16.54 6.48
CA TYR A 132 -6.06 -17.76 5.96
C TYR A 132 -4.92 -18.26 6.86
N PRO A 133 -5.20 -18.89 8.02
CA PRO A 133 -4.15 -19.44 8.87
C PRO A 133 -3.22 -20.38 8.10
N GLY A 134 -1.91 -20.19 8.22
CA GLY A 134 -0.90 -20.89 7.42
C GLY A 134 -0.70 -20.34 5.99
N GLY A 135 -1.41 -19.27 5.63
CA GLY A 135 -1.24 -18.45 4.44
C GLY A 135 0.04 -17.61 4.45
N VAL A 136 0.20 -16.78 3.43
CA VAL A 136 1.32 -15.83 3.30
C VAL A 136 0.87 -14.46 3.78
N LEU A 137 1.71 -13.80 4.57
CA LEU A 137 1.53 -12.43 5.04
C LEU A 137 2.77 -11.64 4.67
N ASP A 138 2.65 -10.67 3.76
CA ASP A 138 3.71 -9.66 3.59
C ASP A 138 3.34 -8.44 4.40
N ILE A 139 4.29 -7.95 5.19
CA ILE A 139 4.14 -6.76 6.02
C ILE A 139 5.18 -5.75 5.57
N VAL A 140 4.72 -4.57 5.16
CA VAL A 140 5.60 -3.45 4.80
C VAL A 140 5.37 -2.32 5.78
N ALA A 141 6.44 -1.92 6.48
CA ALA A 141 6.47 -0.69 7.25
C ALA A 141 7.02 0.44 6.39
N MET A 142 6.36 1.59 6.38
CA MET A 142 6.77 2.75 5.60
C MET A 142 6.51 4.07 6.34
N THR A 143 7.18 5.13 5.93
CA THR A 143 6.95 6.47 6.50
C THR A 143 5.52 6.93 6.25
N ARG A 144 4.94 7.57 7.26
CA ARG A 144 3.65 8.24 7.12
C ARG A 144 3.86 9.57 6.39
N LEU A 145 3.19 9.73 5.25
CA LEU A 145 3.12 11.04 4.60
C LEU A 145 2.21 11.98 5.40
N PRO A 146 2.61 13.24 5.60
CA PRO A 146 1.79 14.21 6.32
C PRO A 146 0.55 14.59 5.50
N GLY A 147 -0.54 14.89 6.21
CA GLY A 147 -1.79 15.36 5.60
C GLY A 147 -2.73 14.23 5.20
N TYR A 148 -3.65 14.56 4.28
CA TYR A 148 -4.73 13.69 3.84
C TYR A 148 -4.70 13.51 2.32
N PRO A 149 -5.27 12.39 1.80
CA PRO A 149 -5.38 12.17 0.37
C PRO A 149 -6.07 13.32 -0.37
N MET A 150 -5.49 13.70 -1.52
CA MET A 150 -5.92 14.87 -2.30
C MET A 150 -7.39 14.79 -2.75
N ASN A 151 -7.92 13.59 -2.98
CA ASN A 151 -9.31 13.38 -3.38
C ASN A 151 -10.33 13.88 -2.34
N LEU A 152 -9.94 14.02 -1.07
CA LEU A 152 -10.79 14.58 -0.02
C LEU A 152 -11.01 16.09 -0.15
N PHE A 153 -10.17 16.77 -0.93
CA PHE A 153 -10.24 18.22 -1.16
C PHE A 153 -10.89 18.57 -2.51
N GLN A 154 -11.55 17.62 -3.18
CA GLN A 154 -12.11 17.85 -4.50
C GLN A 154 -13.16 18.98 -4.47
N GLY A 155 -12.93 20.01 -5.28
CA GLY A 155 -13.81 21.19 -5.35
C GLY A 155 -13.65 22.19 -4.19
N GLN A 156 -12.75 21.92 -3.25
CA GLN A 156 -12.43 22.82 -2.12
C GLN A 156 -11.13 23.60 -2.34
N LEU A 157 -10.28 23.15 -3.27
CA LEU A 157 -8.99 23.76 -3.55
C LEU A 157 -9.13 25.04 -4.36
N GLU A 158 -8.39 26.07 -3.95
CA GLU A 158 -8.24 27.31 -4.69
C GLU A 158 -7.43 27.07 -5.98
N PRO A 159 -7.62 27.88 -7.05
CA PRO A 159 -6.92 27.68 -8.32
C PRO A 159 -5.39 27.62 -8.20
N TRP A 160 -4.80 28.43 -7.32
CA TRP A 160 -3.35 28.45 -7.10
C TRP A 160 -2.85 27.19 -6.36
N GLU A 161 -3.67 26.59 -5.50
CA GLU A 161 -3.34 25.32 -4.81
C GLU A 161 -3.34 24.18 -5.81
N VAL A 162 -4.31 24.15 -6.73
CA VAL A 162 -4.36 23.17 -7.82
C VAL A 162 -3.11 23.25 -8.69
N ASP A 163 -2.69 24.45 -9.09
CA ASP A 163 -1.48 24.64 -9.89
C ASP A 163 -0.22 24.20 -9.13
N TYR A 164 -0.11 24.57 -7.85
CA TYR A 164 1.00 24.15 -7.00
C TYR A 164 1.09 22.63 -6.84
N ILE A 165 -0.04 21.97 -6.52
CA ILE A 165 -0.10 20.51 -6.36
C ILE A 165 0.28 19.83 -7.67
N LYS A 166 -0.23 20.32 -8.80
CA LYS A 166 0.09 19.78 -10.13
C LYS A 166 1.59 19.83 -10.41
N ASP A 167 2.26 20.95 -10.12
CA ASP A 167 3.70 21.09 -10.30
C ASP A 167 4.48 20.13 -9.40
N GLU A 168 4.05 19.95 -8.16
CA GLU A 168 4.66 19.00 -7.22
C GLU A 168 4.48 17.55 -7.65
N VAL A 169 3.28 17.15 -8.10
CA VAL A 169 3.03 15.80 -8.65
C VAL A 169 3.88 15.56 -9.89
N LEU A 170 3.93 16.52 -10.83
CA LEU A 170 4.76 16.39 -12.02
C LEU A 170 6.25 16.26 -11.67
N ARG A 171 6.72 16.98 -10.66
CA ARG A 171 8.11 16.88 -10.17
C ARG A 171 8.40 15.49 -9.60
N ILE A 172 7.50 14.91 -8.81
CA ILE A 172 7.64 13.56 -8.26
C ILE A 172 7.63 12.52 -9.38
N VAL A 173 6.64 12.57 -10.28
CA VAL A 173 6.53 11.64 -11.41
C VAL A 173 7.78 11.68 -12.30
N ARG A 174 8.29 12.88 -12.61
CA ARG A 174 9.53 13.02 -13.39
C ARG A 174 10.73 12.41 -12.69
N ARG A 175 10.84 12.51 -11.37
CA ARG A 175 11.91 11.86 -10.59
C ARG A 175 11.81 10.34 -10.66
N ILE A 176 10.62 9.79 -10.45
CA ILE A 176 10.37 8.33 -10.60
C ILE A 176 10.73 7.87 -12.02
N CYS A 177 10.26 8.56 -13.06
CA CYS A 177 10.59 8.22 -14.45
C CYS A 177 12.08 8.38 -14.77
N SER A 178 12.81 9.24 -14.07
CA SER A 178 14.26 9.40 -14.25
C SER A 178 15.01 8.23 -13.62
N LEU A 179 14.57 7.77 -12.44
CA LEU A 179 15.10 6.55 -11.80
C LEU A 179 14.83 5.32 -12.67
N GLY A 180 13.61 5.16 -13.17
CA GLY A 180 13.26 4.08 -14.10
C GLY A 180 14.04 4.09 -15.42
N ARG A 181 14.59 5.24 -15.82
CA ARG A 181 15.49 5.36 -16.98
C ARG A 181 16.96 5.13 -16.62
N ALA A 182 17.38 5.46 -15.40
CA ALA A 182 18.74 5.24 -14.90
C ALA A 182 18.98 3.77 -14.53
N ILE A 183 17.95 3.07 -14.05
CA ILE A 183 17.94 1.62 -13.80
C ILE A 183 17.66 0.92 -15.13
N ALA A 184 18.63 0.96 -16.06
CA ALA A 184 18.62 0.09 -17.22
C ALA A 184 18.89 -1.34 -16.76
N THR A 185 17.87 -2.07 -16.31
CA THR A 185 17.97 -3.50 -16.08
C THR A 185 18.17 -4.22 -17.42
N PRO A 186 19.25 -4.99 -17.60
CA PRO A 186 19.42 -5.82 -18.78
C PRO A 186 18.57 -7.08 -18.61
N ARG A 187 17.26 -6.98 -18.89
CA ARG A 187 16.42 -8.00 -19.57
C ARG A 187 14.92 -7.75 -19.30
N HIS A 188 14.19 -7.78 -20.42
CA HIS A 188 12.76 -7.57 -20.63
C HIS A 188 12.24 -6.15 -20.40
N GLU A 189 12.49 -5.34 -21.45
CA GLU A 189 11.50 -4.48 -22.13
C GLU A 189 10.26 -4.19 -21.29
N TRP A 190 10.24 -3.06 -20.57
CA TRP A 190 9.45 -1.87 -20.90
C TRP A 190 10.04 -0.69 -20.09
N PRO A 191 10.43 0.44 -20.71
CA PRO A 191 10.86 1.61 -19.94
C PRO A 191 9.70 2.07 -19.05
N ILE A 192 10.00 2.44 -17.80
CA ILE A 192 9.04 3.09 -16.90
C ILE A 192 8.57 4.38 -17.57
N SER A 193 7.41 4.30 -18.22
CA SER A 193 6.73 5.37 -18.95
C SER A 193 5.43 5.70 -18.21
N GLU A 194 4.77 6.80 -18.57
CA GLU A 194 3.44 7.18 -18.04
C GLU A 194 2.39 6.06 -18.13
N ASN A 195 2.65 5.01 -18.93
CA ASN A 195 1.82 3.81 -19.12
C ASN A 195 2.32 2.55 -18.38
N THR A 196 3.38 2.63 -17.58
CA THR A 196 3.79 1.45 -16.79
C THR A 196 2.80 1.18 -15.67
N ASN A 197 2.54 -0.11 -15.43
CA ASN A 197 1.78 -0.60 -14.29
C ASN A 197 2.32 -0.02 -12.96
N VAL A 198 3.56 0.46 -12.92
CA VAL A 198 4.16 1.22 -11.82
C VAL A 198 3.49 2.59 -11.60
N ILE A 199 3.15 3.38 -12.62
CA ILE A 199 2.44 4.67 -12.42
C ILE A 199 0.94 4.43 -12.17
N GLN A 200 0.37 3.40 -12.79
CA GLN A 200 -0.99 2.98 -12.43
C GLN A 200 -1.02 2.42 -11.02
N GLN A 201 -0.14 1.53 -10.58
CA GLN A 201 -0.12 0.94 -9.23
C GLN A 201 0.48 1.86 -8.17
N LEU A 202 1.37 2.80 -8.48
CA LEU A 202 1.77 3.85 -7.52
C LEU A 202 0.65 4.90 -7.41
N GLY A 203 0.08 5.33 -8.53
CA GLY A 203 -1.08 6.23 -8.54
C GLY A 203 -2.33 5.60 -7.96
N ARG A 204 -2.42 4.26 -8.04
CA ARG A 204 -3.43 3.46 -7.36
C ARG A 204 -3.05 3.27 -5.90
N ASP A 205 -2.04 2.48 -5.57
CA ASP A 205 -1.75 1.98 -4.23
C ASP A 205 -0.93 2.89 -3.28
N ILE A 206 -0.25 3.96 -3.74
CA ILE A 206 0.35 4.98 -2.83
C ILE A 206 -0.66 6.06 -2.44
N TRP A 207 -1.64 6.31 -3.29
CA TRP A 207 -2.67 7.34 -3.09
C TRP A 207 -4.07 6.73 -2.87
N TRP A 208 -4.18 5.42 -2.61
CA TRP A 208 -5.46 4.70 -2.70
C TRP A 208 -6.45 5.03 -1.58
N PHE A 209 -7.62 5.44 -2.07
CA PHE A 209 -8.98 5.39 -1.53
C PHE A 209 -9.13 5.10 -0.05
N TYR A 210 -9.42 6.17 0.70
CA TYR A 210 -10.52 6.10 1.64
C TYR A 210 -11.81 6.06 0.82
N GLY A 211 -12.72 5.16 1.20
CA GLY A 211 -13.86 4.64 0.43
C GLY A 211 -14.50 5.53 -0.63
N GLN A 212 -14.78 4.95 -1.79
CA GLN A 212 -16.04 5.13 -2.53
C GLN A 212 -16.23 4.05 -3.60
N SER A 213 -17.36 3.35 -3.48
CA SER A 213 -18.44 3.24 -4.48
C SER A 213 -18.04 2.90 -5.91
N ARG A 214 -18.42 1.67 -6.32
CA ARG A 214 -18.79 1.44 -7.71
C ARG A 214 -20.04 2.26 -8.03
N GLY A 215 -19.85 3.37 -8.73
CA GLY A 215 -20.86 3.90 -9.62
C GLY A 215 -21.17 2.89 -10.72
N THR A 216 -22.47 2.59 -10.83
CA THR A 216 -23.22 1.74 -11.79
C THR A 216 -23.04 0.23 -11.70
#